data_AF-A0A3M7SLB3-F1
#
_entry.id   AF-A0A3M7SLB3-F1
#
_cell.length_a   1.000
_cell.length_b   1.000
_cell.length_c   1.000
_cell.angle_alpha   90.00
_cell.angle_beta   90.00
_cell.angle_gamma   90.00
#
_symmetry.space_group_name_H-M   'P 1'
#
loop_
_entity.id
_entity.type
_entity.pdbx_description
1 polymer ?
#
loop_
_entity_poly.entity_id
_entity_poly.type
_entity_poly.pdbx_seq_one_letter_code
_entity_poly.pdbx_strand_id
1 'polypeptide(L)'
;MWPKNILVLLIALNFASARNRLLTPLVPSEDYAFHLSIDSRRPDFLNMHWKMVNDEIQIEIHCQTSGYVAFGLSPDGKMPKSDIVIGWVDSSGSYLFVRLIQRIDRNFKDTFASFKSSPKKDSQQDWTLLEAREVNGFTMLKMKRKLITGDPSDRDITNDATYLIFAWNNQDPVLQNWIYHGPNKRSLYTSLFHLKKFIFVRLQYINAYINAFRQDFDLLQKCENYYF
;
A
#
# COMPACT_ATOMS: atom_id res chain seq x y z
N MET A 1 30.33 -16.07 -46.16
CA MET A 1 29.17 -16.94 -45.88
C MET A 1 29.14 -17.18 -44.36
N TRP A 2 28.30 -16.45 -43.63
CA TRP A 2 28.18 -16.53 -42.15
C TRP A 2 26.85 -17.23 -41.82
N PRO A 3 26.79 -18.12 -40.82
CA PRO A 3 25.56 -18.87 -40.56
C PRO A 3 24.51 -17.95 -39.91
N LYS A 4 23.37 -17.85 -40.61
CA LYS A 4 22.14 -17.19 -40.18
C LYS A 4 21.48 -18.01 -39.07
N ASN A 5 21.88 -17.91 -37.80
CA ASN A 5 21.17 -18.57 -36.67
C ASN A 5 21.47 -17.96 -35.28
N ILE A 6 21.43 -16.63 -35.15
CA ILE A 6 21.44 -15.97 -33.82
C ILE A 6 20.37 -14.88 -33.80
N LEU A 7 19.09 -15.26 -33.88
CA LEU A 7 18.00 -14.32 -33.62
C LEU A 7 16.67 -15.02 -33.24
N VAL A 8 16.68 -15.95 -32.28
CA VAL A 8 15.42 -16.44 -31.67
C VAL A 8 15.51 -16.57 -30.14
N LEU A 9 16.66 -16.30 -29.50
CA LEU A 9 16.82 -16.56 -28.06
C LEU A 9 16.83 -15.30 -27.16
N LEU A 10 16.01 -14.29 -27.45
CA LEU A 10 15.88 -13.11 -26.56
C LEU A 10 14.44 -12.69 -26.22
N ILE A 11 13.41 -13.41 -26.67
CA ILE A 11 12.01 -13.11 -26.33
C ILE A 11 11.44 -14.06 -25.24
N ALA A 12 12.11 -15.18 -24.96
CA ALA A 12 11.64 -16.15 -23.96
C ALA A 12 12.07 -15.86 -22.50
N LEU A 13 12.96 -14.90 -22.25
CA LEU A 13 13.49 -14.64 -20.89
C LEU A 13 12.67 -13.62 -20.06
N ASN A 14 11.74 -12.88 -20.66
CA ASN A 14 10.93 -11.89 -19.93
C ASN A 14 9.56 -12.39 -19.44
N PHE A 15 9.10 -13.59 -19.85
CA PHE A 15 7.82 -14.12 -19.39
C PHE A 15 7.91 -14.94 -18.09
N ALA A 16 9.08 -15.47 -17.73
CA ALA A 16 9.28 -16.18 -16.46
C ALA A 16 9.41 -15.23 -15.26
N SER A 17 9.98 -14.04 -15.48
CA SER A 17 10.16 -13.01 -14.44
C SER A 17 8.83 -12.48 -13.90
N ALA A 18 7.86 -12.19 -14.78
CA ALA A 18 6.54 -11.70 -14.39
C ALA A 18 5.70 -12.76 -13.64
N ARG A 19 5.82 -14.05 -14.01
CA ARG A 19 5.09 -15.14 -13.33
C ARG A 19 5.67 -15.48 -11.96
N ASN A 20 7.00 -15.37 -11.77
CA ASN A 20 7.62 -15.60 -10.46
C ASN A 20 7.39 -14.44 -9.49
N ARG A 21 7.24 -13.20 -9.99
CA ARG A 21 6.93 -12.03 -9.16
C ARG A 21 5.61 -12.20 -8.38
N LEU A 22 4.62 -12.84 -9.00
CA LEU A 22 3.28 -13.06 -8.43
C LEU A 22 3.24 -14.10 -7.31
N LEU A 23 4.27 -14.93 -7.16
CA LEU A 23 4.31 -16.05 -6.19
C LEU A 23 5.21 -15.80 -4.98
N THR A 24 6.07 -14.78 -5.01
CA THR A 24 6.84 -14.35 -3.84
C THR A 24 5.99 -13.41 -2.98
N PRO A 25 5.55 -13.83 -1.78
CA PRO A 25 4.60 -13.06 -0.98
C PRO A 25 5.14 -11.73 -0.47
N LEU A 26 6.43 -11.44 -0.64
CA LEU A 26 7.09 -10.21 -0.20
C LEU A 26 7.38 -9.23 -1.34
N VAL A 27 7.19 -9.61 -2.61
CA VAL A 27 7.47 -8.72 -3.73
C VAL A 27 6.22 -7.86 -4.01
N PRO A 28 6.34 -6.52 -4.00
CA PRO A 28 5.22 -5.64 -4.35
C PRO A 28 4.71 -5.92 -5.76
N SER A 29 3.39 -5.80 -5.95
CA SER A 29 2.75 -6.05 -7.25
C SER A 29 3.21 -5.10 -8.36
N GLU A 30 3.72 -3.93 -7.99
CA GLU A 30 4.25 -2.90 -8.89
C GLU A 30 5.27 -2.01 -8.18
N ASP A 31 5.80 -1.01 -8.88
CA ASP A 31 6.77 -0.09 -8.30
C ASP A 31 6.09 0.95 -7.39
N TYR A 32 6.69 1.12 -6.21
CA TYR A 32 6.28 2.08 -5.19
C TYR A 32 7.43 3.02 -4.83
N ALA A 33 7.08 4.28 -4.57
CA ALA A 33 8.07 5.30 -4.23
C ALA A 33 8.57 5.17 -2.78
N PHE A 34 7.78 4.57 -1.91
CA PHE A 34 8.05 4.47 -0.49
C PHE A 34 7.76 3.05 0.04
N HIS A 35 8.51 2.66 1.07
CA HIS A 35 8.30 1.41 1.79
C HIS A 35 8.61 1.58 3.28
N LEU A 36 8.03 0.72 4.10
CA LEU A 36 8.26 0.63 5.53
C LEU A 36 8.16 -0.83 5.98
N SER A 37 9.15 -1.30 6.74
CA SER A 37 9.06 -2.55 7.51
C SER A 37 8.61 -2.21 8.93
N ILE A 38 7.42 -2.67 9.30
CA ILE A 38 6.72 -2.24 10.53
C ILE A 38 7.34 -2.89 11.78
N ASP A 39 7.89 -4.10 11.65
CA ASP A 39 8.60 -4.80 12.73
C ASP A 39 10.08 -4.88 12.41
N SER A 40 10.90 -4.00 13.00
CA SER A 40 12.35 -3.97 12.74
C SER A 40 13.08 -5.25 13.14
N ARG A 41 12.49 -6.07 14.02
CA ARG A 41 13.05 -7.38 14.42
C ARG A 41 12.69 -8.49 13.44
N ARG A 42 11.65 -8.27 12.63
CA ARG A 42 11.13 -9.23 11.64
C ARG A 42 10.76 -8.43 10.37
N PRO A 43 11.77 -7.98 9.62
CA PRO A 43 11.58 -7.02 8.53
C PRO A 43 10.62 -7.56 7.46
N ASP A 44 10.54 -8.87 7.28
CA ASP A 44 9.64 -9.51 6.30
C ASP A 44 8.22 -9.76 6.82
N PHE A 45 7.97 -9.57 8.12
CA PHE A 45 6.71 -10.01 8.75
C PHE A 45 5.52 -9.09 8.43
N LEU A 46 5.75 -7.79 8.37
CA LEU A 46 4.72 -6.79 8.07
C LEU A 46 5.38 -5.61 7.36
N ASN A 47 5.06 -5.47 6.08
CA ASN A 47 5.59 -4.42 5.21
C ASN A 47 4.46 -3.63 4.59
N MET A 48 4.70 -2.33 4.42
CA MET A 48 3.81 -1.41 3.73
C MET A 48 4.60 -0.72 2.62
N HIS A 49 4.06 -0.74 1.40
CA HIS A 49 4.55 -0.02 0.25
C HIS A 49 3.49 0.97 -0.19
N TRP A 50 3.88 2.17 -0.61
CA TRP A 50 2.90 3.14 -1.08
C TRP A 50 3.47 4.15 -2.06
N LYS A 51 2.55 4.78 -2.79
CA LYS A 51 2.83 5.87 -3.72
C LYS A 51 1.65 6.81 -3.80
N MET A 52 1.93 8.01 -4.30
CA MET A 52 0.94 9.03 -4.58
C MET A 52 0.60 8.99 -6.06
N VAL A 53 -0.69 8.88 -6.37
CA VAL A 53 -1.20 8.93 -7.73
C VAL A 53 -2.24 10.03 -7.76
N ASN A 54 -1.89 11.19 -8.35
CA ASN A 54 -2.71 12.40 -8.31
C ASN A 54 -3.05 12.83 -6.86
N ASP A 55 -4.33 12.87 -6.50
CA ASP A 55 -4.90 13.17 -5.19
C ASP A 55 -5.25 11.90 -4.39
N GLU A 56 -4.71 10.74 -4.77
CA GLU A 56 -4.89 9.47 -4.06
C GLU A 56 -3.57 8.93 -3.51
N ILE A 57 -3.64 8.27 -2.37
CA ILE A 57 -2.61 7.33 -1.92
C ILE A 57 -3.00 5.93 -2.37
N GLN A 58 -2.04 5.19 -2.90
CA GLN A 58 -2.16 3.75 -3.12
C GLN A 58 -1.20 3.03 -2.18
N ILE A 59 -1.72 2.07 -1.44
CA ILE A 59 -1.02 1.31 -0.41
C ILE A 59 -1.11 -0.18 -0.73
N GLU A 60 0.00 -0.88 -0.55
CA GLU A 60 0.09 -2.34 -0.56
C GLU A 60 0.72 -2.83 0.75
N ILE A 61 0.00 -3.66 1.47
CA ILE A 61 0.44 -4.24 2.75
C ILE A 61 0.64 -5.72 2.57
N HIS A 62 1.79 -6.22 3.03
CA HIS A 62 2.12 -7.63 3.09
C HIS A 62 2.28 -8.01 4.55
N CYS A 63 1.52 -9.00 5.03
CA CYS A 63 1.62 -9.50 6.40
C CYS A 63 1.72 -11.01 6.40
N GLN A 64 2.65 -11.56 7.18
CA GLN A 64 2.77 -13.00 7.43
C GLN A 64 1.64 -13.47 8.35
N THR A 65 0.47 -13.68 7.76
CA THR A 65 -0.75 -14.17 8.38
C THR A 65 -1.59 -14.90 7.33
N SER A 66 -2.49 -15.78 7.77
CA SER A 66 -3.50 -16.45 6.94
C SER A 66 -4.91 -16.00 7.33
N GLY A 67 -5.04 -14.70 7.60
CA GLY A 67 -6.23 -14.15 8.20
C GLY A 67 -6.32 -12.67 7.92
N TYR A 68 -6.93 -11.90 8.81
CA TYR A 68 -7.11 -10.48 8.53
C TYR A 68 -5.88 -9.62 8.80
N VAL A 69 -5.80 -8.54 8.03
CA VAL A 69 -4.91 -7.40 8.26
C VAL A 69 -5.75 -6.14 8.36
N ALA A 70 -5.47 -5.31 9.35
CA ALA A 70 -6.05 -4.00 9.54
C ALA A 70 -4.99 -2.92 9.52
N PHE A 71 -5.33 -1.79 8.91
CA PHE A 71 -4.51 -0.59 8.79
C PHE A 71 -5.36 0.62 9.14
N GLY A 72 -4.76 1.66 9.69
CA GLY A 72 -5.49 2.90 9.89
C GLY A 72 -4.64 4.11 10.20
N LEU A 73 -5.27 5.28 10.06
CA LEU A 73 -4.76 6.58 10.44
C LEU A 73 -5.31 6.93 11.81
N SER A 74 -4.43 7.30 12.75
CA SER A 74 -4.77 7.52 14.15
C SER A 74 -4.36 8.93 14.62
N PRO A 75 -5.12 9.54 15.55
CA PRO A 75 -4.71 10.78 16.19
C PRO A 75 -3.51 10.61 17.13
N ASP A 76 -3.41 9.47 17.82
CA ASP A 76 -2.53 9.28 18.98
C ASP A 76 -1.85 7.91 19.00
N GLY A 77 -1.90 7.20 17.88
CA GLY A 77 -1.35 5.86 17.74
C GLY A 77 -2.18 4.76 18.39
N LYS A 78 -3.38 5.07 18.88
CA LYS A 78 -4.33 4.10 19.44
C LYS A 78 -5.53 3.95 18.51
N MET A 79 -6.25 2.85 18.69
CA MET A 79 -7.44 2.51 17.89
C MET A 79 -8.58 3.55 17.98
N PRO A 80 -8.92 4.15 19.14
CA PRO A 80 -10.05 5.06 19.21
C PRO A 80 -9.93 6.28 18.28
N LYS A 81 -11.04 6.65 17.62
CA LYS A 81 -11.12 7.78 16.67
C LYS A 81 -10.16 7.67 15.48
N SER A 82 -9.74 6.45 15.15
CA SER A 82 -8.95 6.17 13.95
C SER A 82 -9.84 5.86 12.76
N ASP A 83 -9.36 6.21 11.57
CA ASP A 83 -9.90 5.79 10.28
C ASP A 83 -9.24 4.46 9.92
N ILE A 84 -9.99 3.36 10.05
CA ILE A 84 -9.46 1.99 9.96
C ILE A 84 -10.10 1.26 8.79
N VAL A 85 -9.28 0.51 8.11
CA VAL A 85 -9.66 -0.45 7.08
C VAL A 85 -9.14 -1.83 7.46
N ILE A 86 -9.97 -2.85 7.27
CA ILE A 86 -9.62 -4.24 7.53
C ILE A 86 -9.99 -5.09 6.31
N GLY A 87 -9.12 -6.03 5.97
CA GLY A 87 -9.35 -6.96 4.88
C GLY A 87 -8.74 -8.34 5.13
N TRP A 88 -9.33 -9.34 4.49
CA TRP A 88 -8.86 -10.73 4.47
C TRP A 88 -9.30 -11.41 3.16
N VAL A 89 -8.71 -12.56 2.88
CA VAL A 89 -9.09 -13.44 1.77
C VAL A 89 -9.73 -14.67 2.39
N ASP A 90 -11.01 -14.91 2.11
CA ASP A 90 -11.71 -16.05 2.67
C ASP A 90 -11.33 -17.37 1.98
N SER A 91 -11.78 -18.48 2.56
CA SER A 91 -11.53 -19.83 2.04
C SER A 91 -12.00 -20.10 0.61
N SER A 92 -12.88 -19.25 0.03
CA SER A 92 -13.32 -19.35 -1.37
C SER A 92 -12.41 -18.59 -2.34
N GLY A 93 -11.41 -17.86 -1.82
CA GLY A 93 -10.61 -16.90 -2.57
C GLY A 93 -11.33 -15.57 -2.80
N SER A 94 -12.50 -15.37 -2.20
CA SER A 94 -13.20 -14.09 -2.23
C SER A 94 -12.61 -13.17 -1.17
N TYR A 95 -12.60 -11.87 -1.42
CA TYR A 95 -12.07 -10.89 -0.48
C TYR A 95 -13.20 -10.18 0.25
N LEU A 96 -13.00 -9.95 1.55
CA LEU A 96 -13.89 -9.12 2.34
C LEU A 96 -13.11 -7.93 2.85
N PHE A 97 -13.61 -6.74 2.55
CA PHE A 97 -13.01 -5.46 2.86
C PHE A 97 -14.04 -4.61 3.58
N VAL A 98 -13.74 -4.22 4.80
CA VAL A 98 -14.69 -3.48 5.63
C VAL A 98 -13.98 -2.27 6.22
N ARG A 99 -14.47 -1.07 5.92
CA ARG A 99 -14.06 0.13 6.65
C ARG A 99 -14.79 0.22 7.98
N LEU A 100 -14.05 0.63 8.99
CA LEU A 100 -14.39 0.52 10.39
C LEU A 100 -14.12 1.85 11.09
N ILE A 101 -15.16 2.51 11.59
CA ILE A 101 -15.06 3.76 12.37
C ILE A 101 -15.42 3.50 13.83
N GLN A 102 -14.57 3.99 14.73
CA GLN A 102 -14.88 4.06 16.15
C GLN A 102 -15.21 5.50 16.55
N ARG A 103 -16.51 5.86 16.51
CA ARG A 103 -17.01 7.10 17.12
C ARG A 103 -17.09 6.90 18.63
N ILE A 104 -16.28 7.62 19.41
CA ILE A 104 -16.60 7.89 20.81
C ILE A 104 -17.59 9.05 20.79
N ASP A 105 -18.84 8.79 21.18
CA ASP A 105 -19.83 9.84 21.36
C ASP A 105 -19.29 10.88 22.35
N ARG A 106 -19.41 12.17 22.00
CA ARG A 106 -18.83 13.30 22.73
C ARG A 106 -19.39 13.45 24.15
N ASN A 107 -20.44 12.69 24.50
CA ASN A 107 -21.08 12.70 25.82
C ASN A 107 -20.66 11.57 26.77
N PHE A 108 -19.76 10.66 26.38
CA PHE A 108 -19.37 9.55 27.27
C PHE A 108 -18.12 9.90 28.09
N LYS A 109 -18.34 10.52 29.25
CA LYS A 109 -17.31 10.78 30.26
C LYS A 109 -16.88 9.45 30.92
N ASP A 110 -15.57 9.22 30.87
CA ASP A 110 -14.75 8.70 31.97
C ASP A 110 -15.32 7.54 32.79
N THR A 111 -15.19 6.31 32.26
CA THR A 111 -15.05 5.14 33.12
C THR A 111 -13.89 4.29 32.58
N PHE A 112 -12.85 4.20 33.41
CA PHE A 112 -11.72 3.30 33.23
C PHE A 112 -12.23 1.86 33.03
N ALA A 113 -11.64 1.16 32.05
CA ALA A 113 -11.59 -0.32 31.86
C ALA A 113 -12.32 -1.01 30.68
N SER A 114 -13.17 -0.37 29.84
CA SER A 114 -14.03 -1.19 28.94
C SER A 114 -14.42 -0.57 27.57
N PHE A 115 -13.49 0.05 26.84
CA PHE A 115 -13.76 0.56 25.47
C PHE A 115 -12.99 -0.15 24.35
N LYS A 116 -12.98 -1.49 24.38
CA LYS A 116 -12.53 -2.34 23.26
C LYS A 116 -13.75 -2.91 22.52
N SER A 117 -14.56 -2.06 21.91
CA SER A 117 -15.66 -2.52 21.06
C SER A 117 -15.15 -2.82 19.64
N SER A 118 -15.76 -3.82 18.99
CA SER A 118 -15.56 -4.04 17.56
C SER A 118 -15.89 -2.75 16.81
N PRO A 119 -15.08 -2.34 15.83
CA PRO A 119 -15.37 -1.12 15.12
C PRO A 119 -16.71 -1.23 14.36
N LYS A 120 -17.36 -0.10 14.09
CA LYS A 120 -18.62 -0.07 13.34
C LYS A 120 -18.34 0.16 11.86
N LYS A 121 -19.10 -0.49 10.98
CA LYS A 121 -19.02 -0.23 9.54
C LYS A 121 -19.30 1.25 9.28
N ASP A 122 -18.47 1.88 8.46
CA ASP A 122 -18.74 3.27 8.08
C ASP A 122 -19.87 3.42 7.05
N SER A 123 -20.63 4.49 7.20
CA SER A 123 -21.67 5.00 6.31
C SER A 123 -21.15 5.40 4.93
N GLN A 124 -19.92 5.90 4.83
CA GLN A 124 -19.22 6.16 3.57
C GLN A 124 -18.06 5.15 3.44
N GLN A 125 -17.63 4.81 2.23
CA GLN A 125 -16.47 3.92 2.04
C GLN A 125 -15.49 4.65 1.13
N ASP A 126 -14.49 5.29 1.73
CA ASP A 126 -13.51 6.10 0.99
C ASP A 126 -12.25 5.32 0.60
N TRP A 127 -12.04 4.16 1.22
CA TRP A 127 -11.04 3.19 0.80
C TRP A 127 -11.62 2.28 -0.28
N THR A 128 -10.88 2.10 -1.37
CA THR A 128 -11.18 1.14 -2.43
C THR A 128 -10.14 0.04 -2.42
N LEU A 129 -10.57 -1.22 -2.26
CA LEU A 129 -9.70 -2.37 -2.48
C LEU A 129 -9.43 -2.54 -3.98
N LEU A 130 -8.17 -2.73 -4.34
CA LEU A 130 -7.72 -2.97 -5.71
C LEU A 130 -7.37 -4.45 -5.93
N GLU A 131 -6.70 -5.07 -4.95
CA GLU A 131 -6.28 -6.45 -5.01
C GLU A 131 -6.17 -7.01 -3.58
N ALA A 132 -6.55 -8.26 -3.40
CA ALA A 132 -6.23 -9.03 -2.20
C ALA A 132 -5.82 -10.44 -2.61
N ARG A 133 -4.79 -10.98 -1.99
CA ARG A 133 -4.36 -12.37 -2.20
C ARG A 133 -3.80 -12.95 -0.92
N GLU A 134 -3.97 -14.24 -0.76
CA GLU A 134 -3.33 -15.01 0.29
C GLU A 134 -2.51 -16.14 -0.31
N VAL A 135 -1.20 -16.16 -0.04
CA VAL A 135 -0.27 -17.14 -0.62
C VAL A 135 0.82 -17.45 0.41
N ASN A 136 1.07 -18.75 0.64
CA ASN A 136 2.17 -19.23 1.50
C ASN A 136 2.17 -18.64 2.93
N GLY A 137 0.98 -18.45 3.52
CA GLY A 137 0.85 -17.89 4.88
C GLY A 137 1.09 -16.38 4.94
N PHE A 138 0.93 -15.68 3.83
CA PHE A 138 0.90 -14.23 3.76
C PHE A 138 -0.39 -13.72 3.14
N THR A 139 -0.99 -12.72 3.79
CA THR A 139 -2.09 -11.93 3.26
C THR A 139 -1.51 -10.62 2.71
N MET A 140 -1.86 -10.31 1.47
CA MET A 140 -1.55 -9.03 0.82
C MET A 140 -2.85 -8.28 0.55
N LEU A 141 -2.89 -7.00 0.93
CA LEU A 141 -3.98 -6.07 0.63
C LEU A 141 -3.43 -4.87 -0.12
N LYS A 142 -3.98 -4.60 -1.31
CA LYS A 142 -3.70 -3.42 -2.12
C LYS A 142 -4.95 -2.57 -2.20
N MET A 143 -4.84 -1.32 -1.82
CA MET A 143 -5.96 -0.40 -1.67
C MET A 143 -5.57 1.02 -2.01
N LYS A 144 -6.56 1.85 -2.27
CA LYS A 144 -6.37 3.29 -2.51
C LYS A 144 -7.42 4.13 -1.81
N ARG A 145 -7.10 5.40 -1.56
CA ARG A 145 -8.01 6.39 -0.98
C ARG A 145 -7.56 7.80 -1.37
N LYS A 146 -8.49 8.73 -1.50
CA LYS A 146 -8.18 10.15 -1.66
C LYS A 146 -7.44 10.70 -0.45
N LEU A 147 -6.53 11.65 -0.66
CA LEU A 147 -5.83 12.30 0.44
C LEU A 147 -6.77 13.10 1.33
N ILE A 148 -7.73 13.77 0.71
CA ILE A 148 -8.80 14.52 1.36
C ILE A 148 -10.12 13.93 0.85
N THR A 149 -10.90 13.31 1.73
CA THR A 149 -12.14 12.61 1.35
C THR A 149 -13.37 13.49 1.48
N GLY A 150 -13.30 14.51 2.36
CA GLY A 150 -14.44 15.34 2.71
C GLY A 150 -15.43 14.67 3.68
N ASP A 151 -15.16 13.44 4.11
CA ASP A 151 -15.93 12.79 5.18
C ASP A 151 -15.44 13.30 6.55
N PRO A 152 -16.31 13.89 7.39
CA PRO A 152 -15.92 14.37 8.73
C PRO A 152 -15.43 13.28 9.69
N SER A 153 -15.67 12.01 9.34
CA SER A 153 -15.29 10.84 10.12
C SER A 153 -13.91 10.29 9.75
N ASP A 154 -13.33 10.87 8.70
CA ASP A 154 -12.07 10.49 8.11
C ASP A 154 -10.90 11.34 8.59
N ARG A 155 -9.69 10.86 8.31
CA ARG A 155 -8.46 11.61 8.56
C ARG A 155 -7.81 11.96 7.24
N ASP A 156 -7.66 13.27 7.04
CA ASP A 156 -6.90 13.82 5.93
C ASP A 156 -5.45 13.35 5.98
N ILE A 157 -4.92 13.01 4.81
CA ILE A 157 -3.51 12.68 4.63
C ILE A 157 -2.80 13.92 4.11
N THR A 158 -2.06 14.58 5.00
CA THR A 158 -1.28 15.78 4.69
C THR A 158 0.22 15.46 4.59
N ASN A 159 1.05 16.49 4.44
CA ASN A 159 2.51 16.34 4.53
C ASN A 159 3.01 16.05 5.95
N ASP A 160 2.17 16.31 6.95
CA ASP A 160 2.55 16.18 8.34
C ASP A 160 2.70 14.70 8.72
N ALA A 161 3.53 14.45 9.72
CA ALA A 161 3.62 13.12 10.29
C ALA A 161 2.29 12.77 10.98
N THR A 162 1.85 11.53 10.80
CA THR A 162 0.63 10.97 11.35
C THR A 162 0.93 9.62 11.99
N TYR A 163 0.04 9.17 12.89
CA TYR A 163 0.15 7.82 13.40
C TYR A 163 -0.49 6.82 12.44
N LEU A 164 0.31 5.84 12.02
CA LEU A 164 -0.15 4.64 11.34
C LEU A 164 -0.35 3.56 12.39
N ILE A 165 -1.51 2.90 12.38
CA ILE A 165 -1.79 1.75 13.23
C ILE A 165 -2.02 0.51 12.37
N PHE A 166 -1.55 -0.62 12.86
CA PHE A 166 -1.69 -1.93 12.22
C PHE A 166 -2.18 -2.95 13.23
N ALA A 167 -3.00 -3.88 12.78
CA ALA A 167 -3.37 -5.08 13.54
C ALA A 167 -3.55 -6.28 12.61
N TRP A 168 -3.39 -7.49 13.11
CA TRP A 168 -3.56 -8.69 12.32
C TRP A 168 -4.01 -9.88 13.17
N ASN A 169 -4.56 -10.91 12.54
CA ASN A 169 -4.85 -12.19 13.16
C ASN A 169 -4.69 -13.32 12.13
N ASN A 170 -4.28 -14.50 12.59
CA ASN A 170 -4.12 -15.71 11.76
C ASN A 170 -5.45 -16.39 11.44
N GLN A 171 -6.58 -15.79 11.81
CA GLN A 171 -7.92 -16.30 11.60
C GLN A 171 -8.80 -15.25 10.92
N ASP A 172 -9.58 -15.70 9.97
CA ASP A 172 -10.60 -14.89 9.31
C ASP A 172 -11.80 -14.65 10.24
N PRO A 173 -12.35 -13.42 10.26
CA PRO A 173 -13.65 -13.16 10.86
C PRO A 173 -14.76 -13.95 10.13
N VAL A 174 -15.70 -14.54 10.88
CA VAL A 174 -16.86 -15.26 10.33
C VAL A 174 -18.12 -14.45 10.55
N LEU A 175 -18.89 -14.16 9.48
CA LEU A 175 -20.22 -13.51 9.56
C LEU A 175 -20.24 -12.23 10.44
N GLN A 176 -19.24 -11.36 10.29
CA GLN A 176 -19.04 -10.12 11.07
C GLN A 176 -18.70 -10.33 12.56
N ASN A 177 -18.42 -11.55 13.00
CA ASN A 177 -17.84 -11.81 14.32
C ASN A 177 -16.36 -11.43 14.32
N TRP A 178 -16.08 -10.18 14.67
CA TRP A 178 -14.72 -9.64 14.71
C TRP A 178 -13.85 -10.36 15.75
N ILE A 179 -12.74 -10.94 15.30
CA ILE A 179 -11.77 -11.58 16.17
C ILE A 179 -10.80 -10.53 16.70
N TYR A 180 -10.63 -10.45 18.02
CA TYR A 180 -9.69 -9.50 18.62
C TYR A 180 -8.23 -9.82 18.22
N HIS A 181 -7.48 -8.81 17.77
CA HIS A 181 -6.07 -8.96 17.38
C HIS A 181 -5.13 -9.24 18.57
N GLY A 182 -5.56 -9.08 19.82
CA GLY A 182 -4.68 -9.31 20.98
C GLY A 182 -3.38 -8.48 20.92
N PRO A 183 -2.20 -9.10 21.12
CA PRO A 183 -0.90 -8.42 21.04
C PRO A 183 -0.43 -8.12 19.61
N ASN A 184 -1.14 -8.63 18.59
CA ASN A 184 -0.80 -8.48 17.17
C ASN A 184 -1.20 -7.10 16.65
N LYS A 185 -0.48 -6.09 17.13
CA LYS A 185 -0.69 -4.68 16.77
C LYS A 185 0.61 -3.89 16.78
N ARG A 186 0.69 -2.85 15.96
CA ARG A 186 1.80 -1.91 15.90
C ARG A 186 1.30 -0.49 15.65
N SER A 187 2.09 0.49 16.07
CA SER A 187 1.83 1.91 15.87
C SER A 187 3.14 2.63 15.56
N LEU A 188 3.12 3.51 14.57
CA LEU A 188 4.30 4.22 14.06
C LEU A 188 3.91 5.66 13.76
N TYR A 189 4.71 6.62 14.21
CA TYR A 189 4.55 8.02 13.87
C TYR A 189 5.47 8.37 12.70
N THR A 190 4.91 8.66 11.53
CA THR A 190 5.70 8.90 10.32
C THR A 190 4.96 9.78 9.32
N SER A 191 5.70 10.37 8.39
CA SER A 191 5.12 11.09 7.25
C SER A 191 5.00 10.14 6.06
N LEU A 192 3.83 10.14 5.43
CA LEU A 192 3.58 9.34 4.23
C LEU A 192 4.23 9.96 2.99
N PHE A 193 4.36 11.27 2.92
CA PHE A 193 5.10 11.93 1.86
C PHE A 193 5.52 13.32 2.27
N HIS A 194 6.57 13.84 1.63
CA HIS A 194 6.93 15.25 1.73
C HIS A 194 6.77 15.86 0.34
N LEU A 195 5.83 16.80 0.14
CA LEU A 195 5.62 17.47 -1.15
C LEU A 195 6.91 18.07 -1.74
N LYS A 196 7.82 18.60 -0.91
CA LYS A 196 9.12 19.09 -1.41
C LYS A 196 9.97 17.99 -2.04
N LYS A 197 9.99 16.80 -1.42
CA LYS A 197 10.70 15.62 -1.93
C LYS A 197 9.99 15.04 -3.15
N PHE A 198 8.66 15.09 -3.18
CA PHE A 198 7.85 14.65 -4.32
C PHE A 198 8.05 15.53 -5.56
N ILE A 199 8.02 16.85 -5.41
CA ILE A 199 8.34 17.81 -6.49
C ILE A 199 9.78 17.59 -6.96
N PHE A 200 10.74 17.44 -6.04
CA PHE A 200 12.14 17.21 -6.40
C PHE A 200 12.35 15.92 -7.19
N VAL A 201 11.75 14.80 -6.77
CA VAL A 201 11.82 13.51 -7.50
C VAL A 201 11.14 13.63 -8.87
N ARG A 202 9.98 14.29 -8.97
CA ARG A 202 9.30 14.51 -10.25
C ARG A 202 10.12 15.39 -11.20
N LEU A 203 10.77 16.43 -10.67
CA LEU A 203 11.69 17.28 -11.44
C LEU A 203 12.92 16.51 -11.92
N GLN A 204 13.49 15.63 -11.10
CA GLN A 204 14.60 14.76 -11.51
C GLN A 204 14.19 13.83 -12.66
N TYR A 205 13.00 13.25 -12.59
CA TYR A 205 12.47 12.37 -13.64
C TYR A 205 12.24 13.13 -14.96
N ILE A 206 11.65 14.33 -14.88
CA ILE A 206 11.47 15.21 -16.05
C ILE A 206 12.83 15.60 -16.66
N ASN A 207 13.80 15.98 -15.83
CA ASN A 207 15.13 16.35 -16.29
C ASN A 207 15.85 15.17 -16.97
N ALA A 208 15.72 13.95 -16.44
CA ALA A 208 16.26 12.75 -17.08
C ALA A 208 15.63 12.51 -18.47
N TYR A 209 14.31 12.68 -18.58
CA TYR A 209 13.59 12.51 -19.84
C TYR A 209 13.98 13.59 -20.88
N ILE A 210 14.10 14.85 -20.46
CA ILE A 210 14.57 15.95 -21.31
C ILE A 210 16.00 15.69 -21.79
N ASN A 211 16.88 15.20 -20.92
CA ASN A 211 18.27 14.92 -21.28
C ASN A 211 18.38 13.75 -22.27
N ALA A 212 17.59 12.69 -22.10
CA ALA A 212 17.52 11.59 -23.07
C ALA A 212 17.04 12.08 -24.43
N PHE A 213 15.97 12.88 -24.47
CA PHE A 213 15.45 13.46 -25.71
C PHE A 213 16.47 14.37 -26.41
N ARG A 214 17.24 15.17 -25.66
CA ARG A 214 18.32 15.98 -26.22
C ARG A 214 19.42 15.13 -26.86
N GLN A 215 19.82 14.03 -26.21
CA GLN A 215 20.81 13.12 -26.79
C GLN A 215 20.32 12.49 -28.10
N ASP A 216 19.06 12.06 -28.15
CA ASP A 216 18.46 11.50 -29.37
C ASP A 216 18.40 12.55 -30.49
N PHE A 217 18.06 13.80 -30.17
CA PHE A 217 18.06 14.90 -31.14
C PHE A 217 19.47 15.22 -31.67
N ASP A 218 20.48 15.27 -30.80
CA ASP A 218 21.87 15.51 -31.19
C ASP A 218 22.41 14.37 -32.08
N LEU A 219 21.99 13.12 -31.82
CA LEU A 219 22.31 11.97 -32.66
C LEU A 219 21.65 12.07 -34.05
N LEU A 220 20.39 12.50 -34.12
CA LEU A 220 19.69 12.71 -35.39
C LEU A 220 20.35 13.81 -36.23
N GLN A 221 20.72 14.94 -35.63
CA GLN A 221 21.47 16.00 -36.33
C GLN A 221 22.84 15.53 -36.84
N LYS A 222 23.54 14.68 -36.07
CA LYS A 222 24.79 14.08 -36.53
C LYS A 222 24.57 13.13 -37.71
N CYS A 223 23.51 12.33 -37.70
CA CYS A 223 23.16 11.46 -38.82
C CYS A 223 22.86 12.26 -40.09
N GLU A 224 22.11 13.37 -40.01
CA GLU A 224 21.82 14.22 -41.17
C GLU A 224 23.10 14.82 -41.80
N ASN A 225 24.09 15.16 -40.97
CA ASN A 225 25.38 15.69 -41.44
C ASN A 225 26.31 14.65 -42.08
N TYR A 226 25.96 13.36 -42.06
CA TYR A 226 26.74 12.29 -42.71
C TYR A 226 26.19 11.87 -44.09
N TYR A 227 25.03 12.40 -44.50
CA TYR A 227 24.40 12.10 -45.80
C TYR A 227 24.52 13.23 -46.84
N PHE A 228 25.36 14.24 -46.58
CA PHE A 228 25.71 15.31 -47.52
C PHE A 228 27.23 15.40 -47.74
#